data_AF-A0A9W5LFY6-F1
#
_entry.id   AF-A0A9W5LFY6-F1
#
_cell.length_a   1.000
_cell.length_b   1.000
_cell.length_c   1.000
_cell.angle_alpha   90.00
_cell.angle_beta   90.00
_cell.angle_gamma   90.00
#
_symmetry.space_group_name_H-M   'P 1'
#
loop_
_entity.id
_entity.type
_entity.pdbx_description
1 polymer ?
#
loop_
_entity_poly.entity_id
_entity_poly.type
_entity_poly.pdbx_seq_one_letter_code
_entity_poly.pdbx_strand_id
1 'polypeptide(L)' 'MLYYQKIKKKGDDQMKTASTTASHTCPFCSGKGYFQLILGGSETCPSCQGTGKDSHSFSSR' A
#
# COMPACT_ATOMS: atom_id res chain seq x y z
N MET A 1 19.24 36.42 -25.17
CA MET A 1 20.56 35.74 -25.10
C MET A 1 21.13 36.06 -23.73
N LEU A 2 21.31 35.17 -22.76
CA LEU A 2 21.54 33.72 -22.71
C LEU A 2 20.59 33.18 -21.60
N TYR A 3 19.55 32.42 -21.95
CA TYR A 3 19.47 30.98 -21.72
C TYR A 3 20.32 30.50 -20.53
N TYR A 4 19.68 30.18 -19.40
CA TYR A 4 19.90 29.02 -18.51
C TYR A 4 19.25 29.29 -17.15
N GLN A 5 17.95 28.99 -17.11
CA GLN A 5 17.14 28.92 -15.90
C GLN A 5 17.61 27.73 -15.06
N LYS A 6 18.17 28.02 -13.89
CA LYS A 6 18.77 27.06 -12.96
C LYS A 6 17.68 26.23 -12.28
N ILE A 7 17.27 25.11 -12.89
CA ILE A 7 16.34 24.14 -12.30
C ILE A 7 17.11 23.33 -11.25
N LYS A 8 17.04 23.74 -9.99
CA LYS A 8 17.45 22.88 -8.86
C LYS A 8 16.38 21.79 -8.68
N LYS A 9 16.59 20.63 -9.31
CA LYS A 9 15.88 19.40 -8.94
C LYS A 9 16.45 18.90 -7.60
N LYS A 10 15.87 19.35 -6.49
CA LYS A 10 15.83 18.58 -5.24
C LYS A 10 14.52 17.81 -5.28
N GLY A 11 14.60 16.51 -5.53
CA GLY A 11 13.49 15.59 -5.42
C GLY A 11 14.04 14.31 -4.82
N ASP A 12 13.83 14.16 -3.53
CA ASP A 12 14.14 13.02 -2.69
C ASP A 12 13.81 11.70 -3.39
N ASP A 13 14.84 10.94 -3.77
CA ASP A 13 14.67 9.55 -4.14
C ASP A 13 14.30 8.77 -2.88
N GLN A 14 13.15 8.13 -2.97
CA GLN A 14 12.47 7.46 -1.89
C GLN A 14 13.32 6.32 -1.32
N MET A 15 13.81 6.51 -0.09
CA MET A 15 14.11 5.38 0.78
C MET A 15 13.36 5.56 2.09
N LYS A 16 12.03 5.39 2.02
CA LYS A 16 11.23 5.04 3.20
C LYS A 16 11.50 3.58 3.53
N THR A 17 12.67 3.30 4.12
CA THR A 17 12.81 2.17 5.05
C THR A 17 12.12 2.57 6.36
N ALA A 18 10.80 2.71 6.29
CA ALA A 18 9.98 2.66 7.48
C ALA A 18 10.03 1.20 7.94
N SER A 19 10.78 0.97 9.01
CA SER A 19 10.64 -0.19 9.89
C SER A 19 9.23 -0.20 10.49
N THR A 20 8.24 -0.49 9.65
CA THR A 20 6.91 -0.87 10.10
C THR A 20 6.95 -2.38 10.08
N THR A 21 6.76 -3.01 11.25
CA THR A 21 6.36 -4.42 11.35
C THR A 21 5.53 -4.78 10.13
N ALA A 22 6.11 -5.56 9.21
CA ALA A 22 5.43 -5.98 7.99
C ALA A 22 4.36 -6.99 8.38
N SER A 23 3.30 -6.52 9.04
CA SER A 23 2.01 -7.16 8.93
C SER A 23 1.63 -6.98 7.48
N HIS A 24 2.03 -7.93 6.66
CA HIS A 24 1.74 -7.93 5.24
C HIS A 24 0.23 -7.76 5.11
N THR A 25 -0.16 -6.59 4.61
CA THR A 25 -1.55 -6.25 4.42
C THR A 25 -2.04 -6.98 3.19
N CYS A 26 -3.30 -7.41 3.19
CA CYS A 26 -3.86 -8.06 2.02
C CYS A 26 -3.78 -7.09 0.82
N PRO A 27 -3.09 -7.46 -0.28
CA PRO A 27 -2.86 -6.56 -1.40
C PRO A 27 -4.14 -6.26 -2.19
N PHE A 28 -5.15 -7.10 -2.04
CA PHE A 28 -6.43 -6.94 -2.73
C PHE A 28 -7.25 -5.83 -2.05
N CYS A 29 -7.48 -5.91 -0.74
CA CYS A 29 -8.27 -4.92 0.00
C CYS A 29 -7.44 -3.84 0.67
N SER A 30 -6.14 -3.74 0.37
CA SER A 30 -5.18 -2.81 1.00
C SER A 30 -5.22 -2.84 2.53
N GLY A 31 -5.41 -4.03 3.10
CA GLY A 31 -5.50 -4.22 4.54
C GLY A 31 -6.83 -3.88 5.21
N LYS A 32 -7.86 -3.46 4.45
CA LYS A 32 -9.17 -3.11 5.02
C LYS A 32 -10.01 -4.32 5.43
N GLY A 33 -9.81 -5.46 4.79
CA GLY A 33 -10.63 -6.67 4.98
C GLY A 33 -11.95 -6.65 4.19
N TYR A 34 -12.31 -5.54 3.57
CA TYR A 34 -13.52 -5.40 2.76
C TYR A 34 -13.29 -4.44 1.60
N PHE A 35 -14.12 -4.55 0.55
CA PHE A 35 -14.16 -3.60 -0.55
C PHE A 35 -15.37 -2.70 -0.39
N GLN A 36 -15.20 -1.42 -0.68
CA GLN A 36 -16.29 -0.47 -0.71
C GLN A 36 -16.90 -0.47 -2.12
N LEU A 37 -18.16 -0.84 -2.22
CA LEU A 37 -18.88 -0.91 -3.48
C LEU A 37 -19.30 0.51 -3.91
N ILE A 38 -19.21 0.81 -5.21
CA ILE A 38 -19.60 2.13 -5.76
C ILE A 38 -21.10 2.40 -5.57
N LEU A 39 -21.90 1.33 -5.57
CA LEU A 39 -23.34 1.38 -5.33
C LEU A 39 -23.70 1.56 -3.84
N GLY A 40 -22.70 1.72 -2.97
CA GLY A 40 -22.85 1.75 -1.52
C GLY A 40 -22.72 0.37 -0.88
N GLY A 41 -22.28 0.35 0.37
CA GLY A 41 -22.03 -0.86 1.13
C GLY A 41 -20.59 -1.39 1.05
N SER A 42 -20.34 -2.47 1.77
CA SER A 42 -19.06 -3.15 1.82
C SER A 42 -19.25 -4.64 1.57
N GLU A 43 -18.46 -5.21 0.66
CA GLU A 43 -18.33 -6.66 0.53
C GLU A 43 -17.08 -7.13 1.26
N THR A 44 -17.16 -8.27 1.95
CA THR A 44 -16.01 -8.86 2.63
C THR A 44 -14.99 -9.32 1.60
N CYS A 45 -13.72 -8.96 1.79
CA CYS A 45 -12.66 -9.36 0.87
C CYS A 45 -12.51 -10.90 0.88
N PRO A 46 -12.70 -11.59 -0.25
CA PRO A 46 -12.66 -13.04 -0.30
C PRO A 46 -11.23 -13.58 -0.18
N SER A 47 -10.21 -12.78 -0.54
CA SER A 47 -8.80 -13.18 -0.46
C SER A 47 -8.30 -13.32 0.98
N CYS A 48 -8.74 -12.43 1.88
CA CYS A 48 -8.36 -12.46 3.29
C CYS A 48 -9.52 -12.81 4.23
N GLN A 49 -10.71 -13.10 3.68
CA GLN A 49 -11.92 -13.42 4.43
C GLN A 49 -12.25 -12.39 5.54
N GLY A 50 -12.03 -11.10 5.28
CA GLY A 50 -12.29 -10.06 6.28
C GLY A 50 -11.13 -9.75 7.23
N THR A 51 -10.04 -10.53 7.22
CA THR A 51 -8.94 -10.33 8.18
C THR A 51 -8.04 -9.14 7.87
N GLY A 52 -8.04 -8.65 6.62
CA GLY A 52 -7.16 -7.56 6.17
C GLY A 52 -5.67 -7.92 6.17
N LYS A 53 -5.32 -9.19 6.41
CA LYS A 53 -3.95 -9.68 6.42
C LYS A 53 -3.75 -10.60 5.22
N ASP A 54 -2.57 -10.60 4.64
CA ASP A 54 -2.24 -11.69 3.74
C ASP A 54 -2.09 -12.98 4.57
N SER A 55 -2.51 -14.10 3.99
CA SER A 55 -2.30 -15.41 4.61
C SER A 55 -0.89 -15.95 4.38
N HIS A 56 -0.06 -15.24 3.63
CA HIS A 56 1.27 -15.70 3.21
C HIS A 56 2.41 -15.23 4.12
N SER A 57 2.17 -14.30 5.05
CA SER A 57 3.20 -13.74 5.93
C SER A 57 3.30 -14.39 7.30
N PHE A 58 2.53 -15.44 7.57
CA PHE A 58 2.67 -16.21 8.81
C PHE A 58 3.05 -17.65 8.49
N SER A 59 4.14 -17.81 7.75
CA SER A 59 4.89 -19.07 7.75
C SER A 59 6.37 -18.79 7.53
N SER A 60 6.96 -17.92 8.36
CA SER A 60 8.38 -18.07 8.69
C SER A 60 8.52 -19.36 9.50
N ARG A 61 8.81 -20.47 8.82
CA ARG A 61 9.55 -21.59 9.40
C ARG A 61 11.04 -21.30 9.28
#